data_AF-A0A920W8B7-F1
#
_entry.id   AF-A0A920W8B7-F1
#
_cell.length_a   1.000
_cell.length_b   1.000
_cell.length_c   1.000
_cell.angle_alpha   90.00
_cell.angle_beta   90.00
_cell.angle_gamma   90.00
#
_symmetry.space_group_name_H-M   'P 1'
#
loop_
_entity.id
_entity.type
_entity.pdbx_description
1 polymer ?
#
loop_
_entity_poly.entity_id
_entity_poly.type
_entity_poly.pdbx_seq_one_letter_code
_entity_poly.pdbx_strand_id
1 'polypeptide(L)'
;MTKNNSVRSVSIHTVKAMTHGRYLVCRPSTSVAAPILVGFHGYGEHADRLLSELRLIPGVDEWLLISIQGLHPFYSKSGSTLSPVG
;
A
#
# COMPACT_ATOMS: atom_id res chain seq x y z
N MET A 1 -32.28 18.46 -19.35
CA MET A 1 -31.90 17.05 -19.15
C MET A 1 -30.73 16.98 -18.17
N THR A 2 -31.01 16.78 -16.88
CA THR A 2 -30.00 16.61 -15.82
C THR A 2 -29.63 15.13 -15.70
N LYS A 3 -28.43 14.74 -16.12
CA LYS A 3 -27.85 13.46 -15.73
C LYS A 3 -27.05 13.66 -14.45
N ASN A 4 -27.73 13.61 -13.30
CA ASN A 4 -27.05 13.33 -12.04
C ASN A 4 -26.72 11.85 -12.05
N ASN A 5 -25.45 11.49 -12.24
CA ASN A 5 -25.00 10.12 -12.11
C ASN A 5 -23.96 10.04 -10.99
N SER A 6 -24.44 10.17 -9.76
CA SER A 6 -23.61 9.92 -8.58
C SER A 6 -23.79 8.46 -8.21
N VAL A 7 -22.83 7.61 -8.55
CA VAL A 7 -22.76 6.25 -8.00
C VAL A 7 -21.33 6.02 -7.52
N ARG A 8 -21.15 6.03 -6.19
CA ARG A 8 -20.01 5.40 -5.53
C ARG A 8 -20.56 4.33 -4.60
N SER A 9 -20.19 3.07 -4.82
CA SER A 9 -20.30 2.05 -3.79
C SER A 9 -19.32 0.92 -4.08
N VAL A 10 -18.39 0.68 -3.14
CA VAL A 10 -17.62 -0.57 -3.03
C VAL A 10 -17.35 -0.86 -1.55
N SER A 11 -17.55 -2.12 -1.17
CA SER A 11 -17.13 -2.68 0.12
C SER A 11 -16.97 -4.21 0.01
N ILE A 12 -15.77 -4.74 0.21
CA ILE A 12 -15.56 -6.13 0.67
C ILE A 12 -14.32 -6.13 1.58
N HIS A 13 -14.37 -6.97 2.61
CA HIS A 13 -13.37 -7.10 3.67
C HIS A 13 -13.06 -8.57 3.89
N THR A 14 -11.81 -8.95 4.17
CA THR A 14 -11.50 -9.76 5.37
C THR A 14 -10.01 -9.65 5.71
N VAL A 15 -9.67 -9.84 6.98
CA VAL A 15 -8.30 -9.88 7.51
C VAL A 15 -8.16 -11.03 8.52
N LYS A 16 -7.11 -11.85 8.36
CA LYS A 16 -6.10 -12.03 9.42
C LYS A 16 -4.78 -12.31 8.70
N ALA A 17 -3.86 -11.36 8.76
CA ALA A 17 -2.60 -11.40 8.04
C ALA A 17 -1.44 -11.44 9.03
N MET A 18 -0.62 -12.49 8.95
CA MET A 18 0.70 -12.58 9.59
C MET A 18 1.61 -13.31 8.62
N THR A 19 2.40 -12.55 7.90
CA THR A 19 3.49 -13.01 7.05
C THR A 19 4.53 -11.89 6.99
N HIS A 20 5.81 -12.25 6.86
CA HIS A 20 6.92 -11.30 6.97
C HIS A 20 6.78 -10.13 5.97
N GLY A 21 6.89 -8.90 6.46
CA GLY A 21 6.83 -7.68 5.64
C GLY A 21 7.01 -6.43 6.51
N ARG A 22 7.27 -5.29 5.86
CA ARG A 22 7.39 -3.97 6.50
C ARG A 22 6.49 -2.98 5.81
N TYR A 23 6.08 -1.93 6.50
CA TYR A 23 5.40 -0.80 5.87
C TYR A 23 6.16 0.49 6.17
N LEU A 24 6.15 1.40 5.21
CA LEU A 24 6.72 2.74 5.35
C LEU A 24 5.59 3.74 5.47
N VAL A 25 5.73 4.69 6.40
CA VAL A 25 4.77 5.76 6.63
C VAL A 25 5.43 7.09 6.29
N CYS A 26 4.84 7.83 5.36
CA CYS A 26 5.21 9.22 5.07
C CYS A 26 4.10 10.12 5.60
N ARG A 27 4.43 10.99 6.56
CA ARG A 27 3.47 11.92 7.15
C ARG A 27 3.11 13.01 6.13
N PRO A 28 1.84 13.45 6.11
CA PRO A 28 1.46 14.62 5.34
C PRO A 28 2.13 15.88 5.92
N SER A 29 2.23 16.92 5.10
CA SER A 29 2.72 18.24 5.54
C SER A 29 1.69 19.02 6.36
N THR A 30 0.41 18.61 6.30
CA THR A 30 -0.67 19.22 7.07
C THR A 30 -0.82 18.64 8.48
N SER A 31 -1.27 19.47 9.41
CA SER A 31 -1.56 19.10 10.81
C SER A 31 -3.01 18.69 11.04
N VAL A 32 -3.87 18.75 10.00
CA VAL A 32 -5.27 18.33 10.07
C VAL A 32 -5.44 16.85 9.68
N ALA A 33 -6.64 16.30 9.85
CA ALA A 33 -6.96 14.94 9.40
C ALA A 33 -6.78 14.81 7.88
N ALA A 34 -5.72 14.12 7.47
CA ALA A 34 -5.36 13.91 6.07
C ALA A 34 -6.00 12.65 5.48
N PRO A 35 -6.40 12.65 4.20
CA PRO A 35 -6.75 11.44 3.49
C PRO A 35 -5.58 10.45 3.47
N ILE A 36 -5.88 9.14 3.42
CA ILE A 36 -4.87 8.09 3.42
C ILE A 36 -4.78 7.48 2.02
N LEU A 37 -3.55 7.37 1.50
CA LEU A 37 -3.23 6.58 0.31
C LEU A 37 -2.39 5.37 0.73
N VAL A 38 -2.93 4.17 0.49
CA VAL A 38 -2.25 2.91 0.78
C VAL A 38 -1.90 2.22 -0.54
N GLY A 39 -0.62 1.93 -0.74
CA GLY A 39 -0.11 1.18 -1.89
C GLY A 39 0.45 -0.18 -1.48
N PHE A 40 0.37 -1.15 -2.39
CA PHE A 40 1.01 -2.46 -2.28
C PHE A 40 1.94 -2.64 -3.48
N HIS A 41 3.19 -3.05 -3.25
CA HIS A 41 4.13 -3.18 -4.35
C HIS A 41 3.84 -4.44 -5.19
N GLY A 42 4.35 -4.47 -6.42
CA GLY A 42 4.29 -5.63 -7.31
C GLY A 42 5.25 -6.75 -6.93
N TYR A 43 5.18 -7.90 -7.60
CA TYR A 43 6.06 -9.03 -7.29
C TYR A 43 7.55 -8.69 -7.48
N GLY A 44 8.40 -9.02 -6.49
CA GLY A 44 9.84 -8.76 -6.53
C GLY A 44 10.25 -7.29 -6.30
N GLU A 45 9.31 -6.45 -5.86
CA GLU A 45 9.55 -5.03 -5.57
C GLU A 45 9.68 -4.77 -4.06
N HIS A 46 10.11 -3.56 -3.69
CA HIS A 46 10.28 -3.10 -2.31
C HIS A 46 9.41 -1.89 -2.00
N ALA A 47 9.04 -1.73 -0.73
CA ALA A 47 8.21 -0.61 -0.28
C ALA A 47 8.82 0.77 -0.55
N ASP A 48 10.15 0.91 -0.56
CA ASP A 48 10.84 2.19 -0.81
C ASP A 48 10.67 2.67 -2.25
N ARG A 49 10.73 1.74 -3.21
CA ARG A 49 10.51 2.07 -4.62
C ARG A 49 9.07 2.49 -4.84
N LEU A 50 8.11 1.73 -4.30
CA LEU A 50 6.71 2.12 -4.36
C LEU A 50 6.47 3.47 -3.68
N LEU A 51 7.09 3.75 -2.52
CA LEU A 51 6.93 5.04 -1.86
C LEU A 51 7.44 6.20 -2.73
N SER A 52 8.55 5.98 -3.46
CA SER A 52 9.08 6.97 -4.40
C SER A 52 8.11 7.24 -5.55
N GLU A 53 7.39 6.21 -6.02
CA GLU A 53 6.36 6.34 -7.05
C GLU A 53 5.09 7.03 -6.53
N LEU A 54 4.64 6.69 -5.31
CA LEU A 54 3.49 7.37 -4.67
C LEU A 54 3.70 8.88 -4.54
N ARG A 55 4.94 9.31 -4.27
CA ARG A 55 5.32 10.73 -4.20
C ARG A 55 5.21 11.49 -5.52
N LEU A 56 5.10 10.79 -6.66
CA LEU A 56 4.92 11.43 -7.96
C LEU A 56 3.47 11.84 -8.23
N ILE A 57 2.51 11.43 -7.39
CA ILE A 57 1.10 11.78 -7.54
C ILE A 57 0.92 13.28 -7.20
N PRO A 58 0.33 14.09 -8.09
CA PRO A 58 0.10 15.50 -7.80
C PRO A 58 -0.77 15.72 -6.54
N GLY A 59 -0.29 16.57 -5.61
CA GLY A 59 -1.01 16.92 -4.38
C GLY A 59 -0.92 15.88 -3.25
N VAL A 60 -0.06 14.88 -3.39
CA VAL A 60 0.07 13.76 -2.45
C VAL A 60 0.74 14.15 -1.12
N ASP A 61 1.37 15.32 -1.05
CA ASP A 61 1.99 15.84 0.18
C ASP A 61 0.96 16.20 1.27
N GLU A 62 -0.31 16.37 0.90
CA GLU A 62 -1.44 16.58 1.82
C GLU A 62 -2.04 15.26 2.34
N TRP A 63 -1.47 14.11 1.94
CA TRP A 63 -2.01 12.78 2.23
C TRP A 63 -1.06 11.99 3.13
N LEU A 64 -1.60 11.13 3.99
CA LEU A 64 -0.82 10.11 4.69
C LEU A 64 -0.52 8.97 3.72
N LEU A 65 0.76 8.73 3.43
CA LEU A 65 1.17 7.66 2.52
C LEU A 65 1.62 6.45 3.30
N ILE A 66 1.08 5.29 2.94
CA ILE A 66 1.47 4.00 3.49
C ILE A 66 1.88 3.11 2.32
N SER A 67 3.17 2.79 2.24
CA SER A 67 3.71 1.85 1.26
C SER A 67 3.92 0.50 1.94
N ILE A 68 3.19 -0.52 1.50
CA ILE A 68 3.19 -1.85 2.13
C ILE A 68 4.10 -2.80 1.34
N GLN A 69 5.06 -3.39 2.06
CA GLN A 69 5.79 -4.56 1.59
C GLN A 69 4.98 -5.83 1.81
N GLY A 70 4.54 -6.43 0.70
CA GLY A 70 3.66 -7.59 0.63
C GLY A 70 4.16 -8.74 1.49
N LEU A 71 3.21 -9.35 2.18
CA LEU A 71 3.38 -10.36 3.22
C LEU A 71 3.42 -11.76 2.58
N HIS A 72 4.29 -12.03 1.61
CA HIS A 72 4.38 -13.36 0.99
C HIS A 72 5.62 -14.13 1.49
N PRO A 73 5.48 -15.39 1.94
CA PRO A 73 6.63 -16.26 2.12
C PRO A 73 7.25 -16.54 0.74
N PHE A 74 8.54 -16.29 0.57
CA PHE A 74 9.26 -16.78 -0.59
C PHE A 74 9.32 -18.31 -0.48
N TYR A 75 8.63 -19.05 -1.34
CA TYR A 75 8.80 -20.51 -1.38
C TYR A 75 9.97 -20.85 -2.30
N SER A 76 10.91 -21.67 -1.82
CA SER A 76 11.90 -22.29 -2.72
C SER A 76 11.23 -23.35 -3.60
N LYS A 77 11.88 -23.78 -4.70
CA LYS A 77 11.36 -24.86 -5.58
C LYS A 77 11.06 -26.19 -4.85
N SER A 78 11.58 -26.38 -3.63
CA SER A 78 11.33 -27.55 -2.79
C SER A 78 10.15 -27.37 -1.80
N GLY A 79 9.41 -26.26 -1.88
CA GLY A 79 8.23 -26.02 -1.04
C GLY A 79 8.53 -25.51 0.38
N SER A 80 9.79 -25.24 0.71
CA SER A 80 10.15 -24.64 2.01
C SER A 80 10.01 -23.12 1.99
N THR A 81 9.43 -22.56 3.03
CA THR A 81 9.39 -21.11 3.28
C THR A 81 10.81 -20.59 3.54
N LEU A 82 11.26 -19.67 2.70
CA LEU A 82 12.49 -18.91 2.90
C LEU A 82 12.17 -17.72 3.80
N SER A 83 12.95 -17.57 4.87
CA SER A 83 12.95 -16.35 5.67
C SER A 83 13.39 -15.17 4.80
N PRO A 84 12.84 -13.95 5.01
CA PRO A 84 13.37 -12.77 4.34
C PRO A 84 14.80 -12.59 4.83
N VAL A 85 15.77 -12.74 3.94
CA VAL A 85 17.12 -12.24 4.18
C VAL A 85 17.01 -10.71 4.19
N GLY A 86 17.60 -10.10 5.23
CA GLY A 86 17.40 -8.71 5.65
C GLY A 86 17.72 -7.62 4.63
#